data_AF-A0A7K3ZZZ4-F1
#
_entry.id   AF-A0A7K3ZZZ4-F1
#
_cell.length_a   1.000
_cell.length_b   1.000
_cell.length_c   1.000
_cell.angle_alpha   90.00
_cell.angle_beta   90.00
_cell.angle_gamma   90.00
#
_symmetry.space_group_name_H-M   'P 1'
#
loop_
_entity.id
_entity.type
_entity.pdbx_description
1 polymer ?
#
loop_
_entity_poly.entity_id
_entity_poly.type
_entity_poly.pdbx_seq_one_letter_code
_entity_poly.pdbx_strand_id
1 'polypeptide(L)' 'MSKLSPLMEQYYREKSRYPDALLLFRVGDFYETFADDAVIVARDLNIVLTSRQKDDEGNKIPL' A
#
# COMPACT_ATOMS: atom_id res chain seq x y z
N MET A 1 6.21 2.76 -19.88
CA MET A 1 5.88 3.38 -18.58
C MET A 1 4.79 2.52 -17.98
N SER A 2 5.13 1.67 -17.01
CA SER A 2 4.18 0.81 -16.33
C SER A 2 3.08 1.69 -15.71
N LYS A 3 1.82 1.42 -16.04
CA LYS A 3 0.72 2.24 -15.57
C LYS A 3 0.33 1.72 -14.19
N LEU A 4 0.62 2.51 -13.16
CA LEU A 4 0.13 2.22 -11.82
C LEU A 4 -1.40 2.06 -11.87
N SER A 5 -1.94 1.09 -11.13
CA SER A 5 -3.40 0.99 -11.03
C SER A 5 -3.97 2.30 -10.44
N PRO A 6 -5.20 2.72 -10.83
CA PRO A 6 -5.78 3.97 -10.34
C PRO A 6 -5.80 4.10 -8.81
N LEU A 7 -5.93 2.97 -8.10
CA LEU A 7 -5.87 2.94 -6.64
C LEU A 7 -4.46 3.25 -6.12
N MET A 8 -3.42 2.68 -6.73
CA MET A 8 -2.03 2.95 -6.31
C MET A 8 -1.61 4.38 -6.65
N GLU A 9 -2.07 4.94 -7.78
CA GLU A 9 -1.86 6.36 -8.09
C GLU A 9 -2.46 7.28 -7.02
N GLN A 10 -3.67 6.97 -6.55
CA GLN A 10 -4.29 7.72 -5.46
C GLN A 10 -3.54 7.55 -4.14
N TYR A 11 -3.14 6.32 -3.79
CA TYR A 11 -2.38 6.05 -2.58
C TYR A 11 -1.06 6.84 -2.55
N TYR A 12 -0.24 6.75 -3.61
CA TYR A 12 1.04 7.46 -3.65
C TYR A 12 0.89 8.97 -3.66
N ARG A 13 -0.16 9.50 -4.29
CA ARG A 13 -0.46 10.94 -4.25
C ARG A 13 -0.80 11.41 -2.84
N GLU A 14 -1.55 10.65 -2.05
CA GLU A 14 -1.83 11.04 -0.67
C GLU A 14 -0.63 10.81 0.24
N LYS A 15 0.14 9.71 0.04
CA LYS A 15 1.35 9.41 0.81
C LYS A 15 2.44 10.47 0.62
N SER A 16 2.60 11.02 -0.57
CA SER A 16 3.61 12.07 -0.83
C SER A 16 3.36 13.36 -0.04
N ARG A 17 2.12 13.59 0.41
CA ARG A 17 1.77 14.71 1.30
C ARG A 17 2.18 14.47 2.75
N TYR A 18 2.39 13.21 3.13
CA TYR A 18 2.71 12.78 4.50
C TYR A 18 3.81 11.70 4.47
N PRO A 19 5.04 12.03 4.01
CA PRO A 19 6.09 11.04 3.78
C PRO A 19 6.49 10.29 5.07
N ASP A 20 6.47 10.97 6.21
CA ASP A 20 6.93 10.44 7.50
C ASP A 20 5.81 9.78 8.34
N ALA A 21 4.59 9.70 7.83
CA ALA A 21 3.44 9.15 8.54
C ALA A 21 2.93 7.86 7.90
N LEU A 22 2.46 6.90 8.69
CA LEU A 22 1.78 5.71 8.19
C LEU A 22 0.42 6.09 7.57
N LEU A 23 0.19 5.72 6.32
CA LEU A 23 -1.08 6.00 5.63
C LEU A 23 -2.02 4.79 5.69
N LEU A 24 -3.00 4.85 6.60
CA LEU A 24 -4.14 3.93 6.63
C LEU A 24 -5.12 4.30 5.52
N PHE A 25 -5.10 3.57 4.41
CA PHE A 25 -5.92 3.85 3.24
C PHE A 25 -7.19 3.01 3.26
N ARG A 26 -8.37 3.66 3.26
CA ARG A 26 -9.64 2.94 3.34
C ARG A 26 -9.97 2.24 2.03
N VAL A 27 -10.10 0.92 2.06
CA VAL A 27 -10.52 0.09 0.94
C VAL A 27 -11.73 -0.75 1.39
N GLY A 28 -12.93 -0.24 1.09
CA GLY A 28 -14.18 -0.85 1.57
C GLY A 28 -14.31 -0.77 3.09
N ASP A 29 -14.35 -1.94 3.74
CA ASP A 29 -14.52 -2.08 5.19
C ASP A 29 -13.19 -2.11 5.96
N PHE A 30 -12.06 -2.22 5.26
CA PHE A 30 -10.74 -2.30 5.86
C PHE A 30 -9.92 -1.02 5.64
N TYR A 31 -8.99 -0.78 6.55
CA TYR A 31 -7.87 0.13 6.32
C TYR A 31 -6.66 -0.70 5.93
N GLU A 32 -6.15 -0.45 4.73
CA GLU A 32 -5.01 -1.12 4.14
C GLU A 32 -3.80 -0.18 4.12
N THR A 33 -2.62 -0.76 4.30
CA THR A 33 -1.32 -0.11 4.08
C THR A 33 -0.62 -0.79 2.92
N PHE A 34 0.24 -0.07 2.21
CA PHE A 34 0.94 -0.63 1.05
C PHE A 34 2.45 -0.36 1.14
N ALA A 35 3.24 -1.14 0.40
CA ALA A 35 4.69 -0.98 0.30
C ALA A 35 5.37 -0.98 1.69
N ASP A 36 6.22 0.00 2.00
CA ASP A 36 6.98 0.05 3.25
C ASP A 36 6.07 0.20 4.47
N ASP A 37 4.95 0.93 4.35
CA ASP A 37 3.98 1.08 5.44
C ASP A 37 3.39 -0.27 5.84
N ALA A 38 3.14 -1.16 4.86
CA ALA A 38 2.64 -2.51 5.12
C ALA A 38 3.63 -3.36 5.92
N VAL A 39 4.93 -3.27 5.58
CA VAL A 39 5.99 -4.00 6.29
C VAL A 39 6.11 -3.53 7.74
N ILE A 40 6.05 -2.21 7.98
CA ILE A 40 6.09 -1.62 9.32
C ILE A 40 4.87 -2.06 10.12
N VAL A 41 3.67 -1.92 9.57
CA VAL A 41 2.42 -2.24 10.25
C VAL A 41 2.29 -3.72 10.56
N ALA A 42 2.67 -4.61 9.64
CA ALA A 42 2.65 -6.05 9.88
C ALA A 42 3.55 -6.45 11.04
N ARG A 43 4.77 -5.88 11.11
CA ARG A 43 5.71 -6.12 12.21
C ARG A 43 5.18 -5.58 13.53
N ASP A 44 4.75 -4.32 13.56
CA ASP A 44 4.47 -3.61 14.81
C ASP A 44 3.09 -3.99 15.39
N LEU A 45 2.10 -4.29 14.54
CA LEU A 45 0.76 -4.71 14.96
C LEU A 45 0.57 -6.22 14.99
N ASN A 46 1.61 -7.00 14.62
CA ASN A 46 1.57 -8.46 14.54
C ASN A 46 0.38 -8.98 13.70
N ILE A 47 0.19 -8.37 12.54
CA ILE A 47 -0.81 -8.79 11.54
C ILE A 47 -0.09 -9.44 10.34
N VAL A 48 -0.82 -10.27 9.59
CA VAL A 48 -0.24 -11.01 8.47
C VAL A 48 0.12 -10.06 7.33
N LEU A 49 1.39 -10.03 6.94
CA LEU A 49 1.85 -9.36 5.72
C LEU A 49 1.49 -10.21 4.50
N THR A 50 0.74 -9.62 3.57
CA THR A 50 0.31 -10.21 2.32
C THR A 50 0.90 -9.43 1.13
N SER A 51 0.48 -9.77 -0.09
CA SER A 51 0.90 -9.02 -1.26
C SER A 51 -0.18 -9.01 -2.32
N ARG A 52 -0.33 -7.88 -3.00
CA ARG A 52 -1.23 -7.71 -4.14
C ARG A 52 -0.45 -7.80 -5.45
N GLN A 53 -0.87 -8.64 -6.39
CA GLN A 53 -0.36 -8.64 -7.76
C GLN A 53 -1.04 -7.52 -8.56
N LYS A 54 -0.42 -6.34 -8.72
CA LYS A 54 -1.08 -5.18 -9.38
C LYS A 54 -0.14 -4.14 -9.99
N ASP A 55 0.93 -4.54 -10.65
CA ASP A 55 1.35 -3.78 -11.82
C ASP A 55 1.16 -4.63 -13.09
N ASP A 56 1.15 -3.97 -14.24
CA ASP A 56 0.97 -4.62 -15.55
C ASP A 56 2.09 -5.66 -15.85
N GLU A 57 3.14 -5.71 -15.02
CA GLU A 57 4.32 -6.56 -15.13
C GLU A 57 4.29 -7.75 -14.13
N GLY A 58 3.26 -7.83 -13.27
CA GLY A 58 3.07 -8.93 -12.32
C GLY A 58 3.86 -8.81 -11.01
N ASN A 59 4.45 -7.65 -10.73
CA ASN A 59 5.17 -7.40 -9.47
C ASN A 59 4.20 -7.35 -8.29
N LYS A 60 4.69 -7.87 -7.17
CA LYS A 60 3.95 -7.97 -5.91
C LYS A 60 4.17 -6.71 -5.09
N ILE A 61 3.09 -6.03 -4.75
CA ILE A 61 3.10 -4.89 -3.82
C ILE A 61 2.75 -5.44 -2.43
N PRO A 62 3.60 -5.25 -1.40
CA PRO A 62 3.26 -5.61 -0.03
C PRO A 62 1.96 -4.94 0.43
N LEU A 63 1.12 -5.72 1.13
CA LEU A 63 -0.18 -5.34 1.69
C LEU A 63 -0.36 -5.97 3.06
#